data_AF-A0A3N0ZTV0-F1
#
_entry.id   AF-A0A3N0ZTV0-F1
#
_cell.length_a   1.000
_cell.length_b   1.000
_cell.length_c   1.000
_cell.angle_alpha   90.00
_cell.angle_beta   90.00
_cell.angle_gamma   90.00
#
_symmetry.space_group_name_H-M   'P 1'
#
loop_
_entity.id
_entity.type
_entity.pdbx_description
1 polymer ?
#
loop_
_entity_poly.entity_id
_entity_poly.type
_entity_poly.pdbx_seq_one_letter_code
_entity_poly.pdbx_strand_id
1 'polypeptide(L)'
;MEWRALSVKIVDSSDNPVILDDYYTTNNITGEVFRMKDIDPYIDSVNKLSGEYLVITDSQKEWAKTGYCKVTFKGLINNKEIVSEEYGVTANVCHIGDLIGRTTIVIDR
;
A
#
# COMPACT_ATOMS: atom_id res chain seq x y z
N MET A 1 3.57 22.06 -5.36
CA MET A 1 3.46 20.76 -6.04
C MET A 1 2.73 19.84 -5.07
N GLU A 2 1.61 19.23 -5.46
CA GLU A 2 0.81 18.36 -4.60
C GLU A 2 1.49 16.98 -4.54
N TRP A 3 1.70 16.41 -3.35
CA TRP A 3 2.23 15.04 -3.21
C TRP A 3 1.07 14.08 -3.00
N ARG A 4 1.03 12.98 -3.76
CA ARG A 4 -0.02 11.96 -3.66
C ARG A 4 0.48 10.64 -3.11
N ALA A 5 -0.40 10.03 -2.33
CA ALA A 5 -0.19 8.76 -1.65
C ALA A 5 -1.51 7.98 -1.68
N LEU A 6 -1.43 6.70 -2.05
CA LEU A 6 -2.58 5.79 -2.07
C LEU A 6 -2.39 4.76 -0.96
N SER A 7 -3.42 4.61 -0.12
CA SER A 7 -3.41 3.72 1.03
C SER A 7 -4.57 2.75 1.03
N VAL A 8 -4.44 1.73 1.85
CA VAL A 8 -5.50 0.80 2.24
C VAL A 8 -5.67 0.87 3.75
N LYS A 9 -6.91 0.64 4.22
CA LYS A 9 -7.23 0.48 5.64
C LYS A 9 -7.36 -1.02 5.95
N ILE A 10 -6.75 -1.48 7.03
CA ILE A 10 -6.85 -2.88 7.47
C ILE A 10 -7.45 -2.90 8.87
N VAL A 11 -8.57 -3.61 9.01
CA VAL A 11 -9.36 -3.68 10.25
C VAL A 11 -9.76 -5.11 10.57
N ASP A 12 -10.15 -5.36 11.82
CA ASP A 12 -10.79 -6.60 12.23
C ASP A 12 -12.30 -6.56 11.97
N SER A 13 -13.01 -7.65 12.28
CA SER A 13 -14.46 -7.76 12.12
C SER A 13 -15.28 -6.78 12.97
N SER A 14 -14.63 -6.09 13.92
CA SER A 14 -15.22 -5.06 14.79
C SER A 14 -14.80 -3.63 14.39
N ASP A 15 -14.20 -3.46 13.20
CA ASP A 15 -13.65 -2.20 12.67
C ASP A 15 -12.48 -1.60 13.49
N ASN A 16 -11.82 -2.41 14.33
CA ASN A 16 -10.59 -1.96 14.99
C ASN A 16 -9.40 -2.04 14.04
N PRO A 17 -8.47 -1.07 14.06
CA PRO A 17 -7.22 -1.15 13.30
C PRO A 17 -6.42 -2.42 13.59
N VAL A 18 -6.02 -3.12 12.54
CA VAL A 18 -5.04 -4.22 12.65
C VAL A 18 -3.65 -3.66 12.42
N ILE A 19 -2.79 -3.78 13.42
CA ILE A 19 -1.37 -3.39 13.34
C ILE A 19 -0.57 -4.54 12.69
N LEU A 20 0.07 -4.27 11.57
CA LEU A 20 1.00 -5.17 10.88
C LEU A 20 2.43 -4.96 11.41
N ASP A 21 3.20 -6.05 11.47
CA ASP A 21 4.62 -5.98 11.79
C ASP A 21 5.40 -5.40 10.61
N ASP A 22 5.06 -5.85 9.40
CA ASP A 22 5.65 -5.36 8.16
C ASP A 22 4.62 -5.35 7.03
N TYR A 23 4.88 -4.53 6.03
CA TYR A 23 4.16 -4.58 4.76
C TYR A 23 5.03 -4.06 3.63
N TYR A 24 4.65 -4.40 2.41
CA TYR A 24 5.28 -3.90 1.21
C TYR A 24 4.38 -4.05 0.01
N THR A 25 4.71 -3.27 -1.01
CA THR A 25 4.08 -3.36 -2.32
C THR A 25 5.11 -3.77 -3.35
N THR A 26 4.75 -4.73 -4.19
CA THR A 26 5.59 -5.17 -5.31
C THR A 26 4.96 -4.73 -6.63
N ASN A 27 5.75 -4.17 -7.52
CA ASN A 27 5.35 -3.98 -8.92
C ASN A 27 5.31 -5.33 -9.63
N ASN A 28 4.15 -5.72 -10.17
CA ASN A 28 3.96 -7.06 -10.74
C ASN A 28 4.70 -7.28 -12.07
N ILE A 29 5.24 -6.21 -12.69
CA ILE A 29 6.01 -6.27 -13.93
C ILE A 29 7.51 -6.24 -13.64
N THR A 30 7.98 -5.27 -12.86
CA THR A 30 9.42 -5.06 -12.63
C THR A 30 9.96 -5.88 -11.46
N GLY A 31 9.08 -6.34 -10.55
CA GLY A 31 9.47 -6.97 -9.30
C GLY A 31 10.04 -6.00 -8.26
N GLU A 32 10.07 -4.70 -8.56
CA GLU A 32 10.52 -3.68 -7.62
C GLU A 32 9.62 -3.63 -6.39
N VAL A 33 10.21 -3.31 -5.25
CA VAL A 33 9.54 -3.33 -3.95
C VAL A 33 9.54 -1.94 -3.35
N PHE A 34 8.37 -1.51 -2.87
CA PHE A 34 8.17 -0.30 -2.11
C PHE A 34 7.86 -0.65 -0.66
N ARG A 35 8.56 0.04 0.26
CA ARG A 35 8.42 -0.08 1.71
C ARG A 35 8.43 1.31 2.31
N MET A 36 7.33 1.72 2.93
CA MET A 36 7.27 3.06 3.52
C MET A 36 8.28 3.23 4.65
N LYS A 37 8.50 2.18 5.46
CA LYS A 37 9.48 2.19 6.56
C LYS A 37 10.91 2.52 6.10
N ASP A 38 11.25 2.24 4.84
CA ASP A 38 12.58 2.51 4.29
C ASP A 38 12.73 3.98 3.84
N ILE A 39 11.61 4.69 3.67
CA ILE A 39 11.56 6.11 3.28
C ILE A 39 11.36 7.01 4.50
N ASP A 40 10.30 6.74 5.28
CA ASP A 40 9.97 7.48 6.48
C ASP A 40 9.39 6.52 7.54
N PRO A 41 10.24 6.01 8.45
CA PRO A 41 9.82 5.07 9.48
C PRO A 41 8.91 5.69 10.56
N TYR A 42 8.94 7.02 10.71
CA TYR A 42 8.06 7.71 11.66
C TYR A 42 6.63 7.74 11.12
N ILE A 43 6.45 8.17 9.86
CA ILE A 43 5.14 8.15 9.20
C ILE A 43 4.60 6.72 9.11
N ASP A 44 5.45 5.74 8.78
CA ASP A 44 5.08 4.32 8.79
C ASP A 44 4.48 3.89 10.13
N SER A 45 5.18 4.24 11.23
CA SER A 45 4.75 3.90 12.58
C SER A 45 3.44 4.58 12.97
N VAL A 46 3.25 5.84 12.60
CA VAL A 46 2.02 6.60 12.90
C VAL A 46 0.82 6.03 12.13
N ASN A 47 0.96 5.76 10.83
CA ASN A 47 -0.14 5.23 10.00
C ASN A 47 -0.56 3.83 10.44
N LYS A 48 0.39 2.99 10.88
CA LYS A 48 0.09 1.66 11.45
C LYS A 48 -0.89 1.72 12.63
N LEU A 49 -0.83 2.77 13.45
CA LEU A 49 -1.73 2.92 14.61
C LEU A 49 -3.19 3.17 14.21
N SER A 50 -3.43 3.77 13.05
CA SER A 50 -4.79 3.93 12.48
C SER A 50 -5.19 2.78 11.56
N GLY A 51 -4.30 1.80 11.34
CA GLY A 51 -4.53 0.70 10.42
C GLY A 51 -4.46 1.14 8.95
N GLU A 52 -3.80 2.27 8.67
CA GLU A 52 -3.59 2.78 7.33
C GLU A 52 -2.22 2.37 6.80
N TYR A 53 -2.19 1.87 5.57
CA TYR A 53 -0.99 1.30 4.96
C TYR A 53 -0.80 1.84 3.56
N LEU A 54 0.37 2.43 3.30
CA LEU A 54 0.67 2.99 1.99
C LEU A 54 0.91 1.88 0.97
N VAL A 55 0.12 1.87 -0.09
CA VAL A 55 0.33 0.97 -1.23
C VAL A 55 1.38 1.55 -2.16
N ILE A 56 1.28 2.84 -2.47
CA ILE A 56 2.18 3.51 -3.41
C ILE A 56 2.13 5.03 -3.21
N THR A 57 3.20 5.74 -3.56
CA THR A 57 3.27 7.21 -3.54
C THR A 57 3.78 7.74 -4.88
N ASP A 58 3.77 9.07 -5.04
CA ASP A 58 4.37 9.73 -6.21
C ASP A 58 5.85 9.36 -6.43
N SER A 59 6.57 8.90 -5.39
CA SER A 59 7.94 8.39 -5.56
C SER A 59 8.04 7.12 -6.42
N GLN A 60 6.93 6.40 -6.62
CA GLN A 60 6.83 5.23 -7.49
C GLN A 60 6.05 5.51 -8.78
N LYS A 61 5.81 6.78 -9.16
CA LYS A 61 5.04 7.11 -10.37
C LYS A 61 5.55 6.44 -11.65
N GLU A 62 6.86 6.19 -11.75
CA GLU A 62 7.47 5.52 -12.91
C GLU A 62 6.95 4.09 -13.09
N TRP A 63 6.43 3.45 -12.03
CA TRP A 63 5.78 2.14 -12.12
C TRP A 63 4.56 2.14 -13.04
N ALA A 64 3.84 3.27 -13.09
CA ALA A 64 2.64 3.47 -13.90
C ALA A 64 2.89 4.48 -15.04
N LYS A 65 4.14 4.61 -15.53
CA LYS A 65 4.52 5.58 -16.57
C LYS A 65 3.68 5.50 -17.86
N THR A 66 3.17 4.32 -18.18
CA THR A 66 2.28 4.06 -19.33
C THR A 66 0.81 4.39 -19.04
N GLY A 67 0.52 5.01 -17.89
CA GLY A 67 -0.82 5.40 -17.44
C GLY A 67 -1.47 4.40 -16.48
N TYR A 68 -0.92 3.18 -16.35
CA TYR A 68 -1.45 2.13 -15.51
C TYR A 68 -0.37 1.12 -15.11
N CYS A 69 -0.43 0.59 -13.88
CA CYS A 69 0.33 -0.59 -13.47
C CYS A 69 -0.48 -1.50 -12.55
N LYS A 70 0.01 -2.74 -12.39
CA LYS A 70 -0.47 -3.69 -11.40
C LYS A 70 0.56 -3.83 -10.28
N VAL A 71 0.08 -3.80 -9.05
CA VAL A 71 0.92 -3.99 -7.86
C VAL A 71 0.27 -4.98 -6.91
N THR A 72 1.08 -5.67 -6.12
CA THR A 72 0.61 -6.55 -5.04
C THR A 72 1.03 -5.97 -3.71
N PHE A 73 0.05 -5.59 -2.89
CA PHE A 73 0.28 -5.21 -1.50
C PHE A 73 0.27 -6.46 -0.61
N LYS A 74 1.25 -6.56 0.28
CA LYS A 74 1.39 -7.67 1.22
C LYS A 74 1.56 -7.16 2.64
N GLY A 75 0.75 -7.69 3.55
CA GLY A 75 0.81 -7.38 4.97
C GLY A 75 1.19 -8.61 5.81
N LEU A 76 2.03 -8.41 6.82
CA LEU A 76 2.63 -9.49 7.60
C LEU A 76 2.42 -9.30 9.10
N ILE A 77 2.16 -10.40 9.78
CA ILE A 77 2.21 -10.54 11.25
C ILE A 77 2.98 -11.81 11.57
N ASN A 78 3.95 -11.73 12.47
CA ASN A 78 4.87 -12.81 12.84
C ASN A 78 5.53 -13.45 11.61
N ASN A 79 5.97 -12.63 10.65
CA ASN A 79 6.52 -13.04 9.34
C ASN A 79 5.57 -13.89 8.47
N LYS A 80 4.29 -14.03 8.85
CA LYS A 80 3.26 -14.69 8.05
C LYS A 80 2.49 -13.65 7.25
N GLU A 81 2.35 -13.88 5.95
CA GLU A 81 1.45 -13.12 5.09
C GLU A 81 0.01 -13.34 5.56
N ILE A 82 -0.62 -12.26 6.02
CA ILE A 82 -2.04 -12.25 6.43
C ILE A 82 -2.90 -11.47 5.45
N VAL A 83 -2.28 -10.65 4.60
CA VAL A 83 -2.93 -9.89 3.53
C VAL A 83 -2.09 -9.99 2.27
N SER A 84 -2.76 -10.24 1.14
CA SER A 84 -2.19 -10.28 -0.20
C SER A 84 -3.27 -9.82 -1.17
N GLU A 85 -3.17 -8.59 -1.64
CA GLU A 85 -4.19 -7.97 -2.50
C GLU A 85 -3.53 -7.33 -3.72
N GLU A 86 -4.05 -7.63 -4.91
CA GLU A 86 -3.63 -7.00 -6.16
C GLU A 86 -4.44 -5.72 -6.40
N TYR A 87 -3.75 -4.67 -6.83
CA TYR A 87 -4.35 -3.38 -7.19
C TYR A 87 -3.94 -2.95 -8.58
N GLY A 88 -4.87 -2.29 -9.27
CA GLY A 88 -4.54 -1.40 -10.39
C GLY A 88 -4.20 -0.01 -9.87
N VAL A 89 -3.15 0.61 -10.39
CA VAL A 89 -2.80 2.00 -10.08
C VAL A 89 -2.76 2.77 -11.39
N THR A 90 -3.57 3.83 -11.50
CA THR A 90 -3.47 4.75 -12.64
C THR A 90 -2.43 5.83 -12.36
N ALA A 91 -1.90 6.47 -13.39
CA ALA A 91 -1.05 7.64 -13.24
C ALA A 91 -1.16 8.57 -14.44
N ASN A 92 -0.74 9.81 -14.24
CA ASN A 92 -0.46 10.76 -15.31
C ASN A 92 1.03 11.15 -15.29
N VAL A 93 1.40 12.08 -16.15
CA VAL A 93 2.78 12.59 -16.29
C VAL A 93 3.38 13.13 -14.98
N CYS A 94 2.56 13.61 -14.05
CA CYS A 94 3.02 14.26 -12.83
C CYS A 94 2.83 13.40 -11.58
N HIS A 95 1.69 12.70 -11.47
CA HIS A 95 1.24 12.07 -10.23
C HIS A 95 0.62 10.69 -10.46
N ILE A 96 0.64 9.87 -9.41
CA ILE A 96 -0.25 8.73 -9.31
C ILE A 96 -1.72 9.19 -9.25
N GLY A 97 -2.60 8.34 -9.76
CA GLY A 97 -4.03 8.54 -9.88
C GLY A 97 -4.79 7.70 -8.84
N ASP A 98 -5.69 6.86 -9.31
CA ASP A 98 -6.59 6.05 -8.49
C ASP A 98 -6.00 4.70 -8.14
N LEU A 99 -6.36 4.21 -6.95
CA LEU A 99 -6.16 2.83 -6.53
C LEU A 99 -7.43 2.02 -6.85
N ILE A 100 -7.31 1.11 -7.82
CA ILE A 100 -8.42 0.26 -8.29
C ILE A 100 -8.32 -1.08 -7.55
N GLY A 101 -9.22 -1.29 -6.59
CA GLY A 101 -9.30 -2.50 -5.78
C GLY A 101 -10.00 -2.24 -4.45
N ARG A 102 -9.95 -3.21 -3.54
CA ARG A 102 -10.55 -3.12 -2.22
C ARG A 102 -9.68 -2.26 -1.29
N THR A 103 -10.12 -1.06 -0.93
CA THR A 103 -9.33 -0.14 -0.08
C THR A 103 -9.55 -0.34 1.43
N THR A 104 -10.53 -1.15 1.83
CA THR A 104 -10.72 -1.58 3.23
C THR A 104 -10.71 -3.10 3.30
N ILE A 105 -9.72 -3.65 3.98
CA ILE A 105 -9.48 -5.08 4.11
C ILE A 105 -9.87 -5.49 5.53
N VAL A 106 -10.81 -6.41 5.64
CA VAL A 106 -11.25 -6.98 6.92
C VAL A 106 -10.54 -8.31 7.12
N ILE A 107 -9.92 -8.50 8.28
CA ILE A 107 -9.26 -9.76 8.65
C ILE A 107 -10.01 -10.37 9.82
N ASP A 108 -10.64 -11.52 9.57
CA ASP A 108 -11.22 -12.35 10.62
C ASP A 108 -10.07 -13.09 11.34
N ARG A 109 -9.95 -12.88 12.66
CA ARG A 109 -9.00 -13.61 13.52
C ARG A 109 -9.69 -14.73 14.28
#